data_AF-A0A3T0RSC2-F1
#
_entry.id   AF-A0A3T0RSC2-F1
#
_cell.length_a   1.000
_cell.length_b   1.000
_cell.length_c   1.000
_cell.angle_alpha   90.00
_cell.angle_beta   90.00
_cell.angle_gamma   90.00
#
_symmetry.space_group_name_H-M   'P 1'
#
loop_
_entity.id
_entity.type
_entity.pdbx_description
1 polymer ?
#
loop_
_entity_poly.entity_id
_entity_poly.type
_entity_poly.pdbx_seq_one_letter_code
_entity_poly.pdbx_strand_id
1 'polypeptide(L)'
;MPLPKGPYMGTFNPMKNSEKAPNDYKLAISKLKVTLKQRGMTYRELGQAIGLSESGVKKIFLADDGSFLRLSQIAKFLGLSLTELVSDQRTTNVGFSDKQQNEFLNSPILFKLFWLLVYERSDLSFAKKELSLSTTEAFKLVRKLDLLGLVKLLPGERIIVPSIKAVSWKGSGKFVEKLYREWTSQMMSQIAKPESEEGELFIFRYVQMSSKTYAEFISAQRALEAEFLRRSIREMQLMPSDLKHVRWLVASDNKSFVTGKALDQQ
;
A
#
# COMPACT_ATOMS: atom_id res chain seq x y z
N MET A 1 -0.83 3.59 23.47
CA MET A 1 -2.17 4.18 23.66
C MET A 1 -3.08 3.53 22.62
N PRO A 2 -4.21 2.90 22.99
CA PRO A 2 -5.06 2.23 22.01
C PRO A 2 -5.61 3.28 21.03
N LEU A 3 -5.59 2.95 19.73
CA LEU A 3 -6.12 3.82 18.68
C LEU A 3 -7.61 4.11 18.98
N PRO A 4 -8.04 5.39 19.03
CA PRO A 4 -9.44 5.73 19.22
C PRO A 4 -10.28 5.22 18.05
N LYS A 5 -11.53 4.80 18.32
CA LYS A 5 -12.46 4.29 17.31
C LYS A 5 -12.69 5.37 16.23
N GLY A 6 -12.00 5.21 15.10
CA GLY A 6 -11.99 6.14 13.97
C GLY A 6 -13.33 6.27 13.24
N PRO A 7 -13.44 7.21 12.28
CA PRO A 7 -14.72 7.70 11.76
C PRO A 7 -15.46 6.62 10.95
N TYR A 8 -16.78 6.68 11.01
CA TYR A 8 -17.73 5.78 10.35
C TYR A 8 -17.33 5.45 8.89
N MET A 9 -17.01 4.17 8.67
CA MET A 9 -16.66 3.58 7.38
C MET A 9 -17.86 3.61 6.42
N GLY A 10 -17.97 4.67 5.64
CA GLY A 10 -18.70 4.65 4.37
C GLY A 10 -17.74 4.29 3.22
N THR A 11 -18.18 3.50 2.24
CA THR A 11 -17.39 3.23 1.03
C THR A 11 -17.32 4.49 0.16
N PHE A 12 -16.29 5.32 0.38
CA PHE A 12 -15.95 6.44 -0.50
C PHE A 12 -14.77 6.04 -1.40
N ASN A 13 -14.99 6.01 -2.71
CA ASN A 13 -13.95 5.71 -3.71
C ASN A 13 -13.85 6.90 -4.68
N PRO A 14 -13.00 7.91 -4.39
CA PRO A 14 -12.91 9.11 -5.21
C PRO A 14 -12.20 8.91 -6.55
N MET A 15 -11.72 7.71 -6.85
CA MET A 15 -10.92 7.40 -8.04
C MET A 15 -11.63 6.35 -8.92
N LYS A 16 -12.84 6.68 -9.40
CA LYS A 16 -13.45 5.95 -10.53
C LYS A 16 -13.15 6.73 -11.81
N ASN A 17 -12.05 6.39 -12.47
CA ASN A 17 -12.06 6.45 -13.94
C ASN A 17 -12.87 5.23 -14.42
N SER A 18 -13.81 5.49 -15.30
CA SER A 18 -14.74 4.52 -15.86
C SER A 18 -14.02 3.52 -16.76
N GLU A 19 -13.54 2.42 -16.18
CA GLU A 19 -13.25 1.19 -16.91
C GLU A 19 -14.14 0.09 -16.33
N LYS A 20 -14.76 -0.71 -17.22
CA LYS A 20 -15.53 -1.89 -16.82
C LYS A 20 -14.69 -2.72 -15.84
N ALA A 21 -15.23 -2.95 -14.64
CA ALA A 21 -14.55 -3.77 -13.63
C ALA A 21 -14.09 -5.08 -14.27
N PRO A 22 -12.81 -5.48 -14.10
CA PRO A 22 -12.33 -6.77 -14.59
C PRO A 22 -13.23 -7.89 -14.06
N ASN A 23 -13.51 -8.90 -14.87
CA ASN A 23 -14.22 -10.10 -14.41
C ASN A 23 -13.42 -10.73 -13.24
N ASP A 24 -13.98 -10.71 -12.03
CA ASP A 24 -13.37 -11.21 -10.79
C ASP A 24 -12.84 -12.65 -10.94
N TYR A 25 -13.50 -13.47 -11.75
CA TYR A 25 -13.08 -14.83 -12.06
C TYR A 25 -11.76 -14.84 -12.85
N LYS A 26 -11.63 -14.01 -13.89
CA LYS A 26 -10.39 -13.90 -14.68
C LYS A 26 -9.23 -13.39 -13.83
N LEU A 27 -9.49 -12.45 -12.94
CA LEU A 27 -8.49 -11.94 -12.01
C LEU A 27 -8.02 -13.04 -11.06
N ALA A 28 -8.95 -13.80 -10.47
CA ALA A 28 -8.64 -14.95 -9.62
C ALA A 28 -7.79 -16.00 -10.35
N ILE A 29 -8.19 -16.39 -11.56
CA ILE A 29 -7.45 -17.35 -12.38
C ILE A 29 -6.04 -16.84 -12.72
N SER A 30 -5.89 -15.55 -13.03
CA SER A 30 -4.58 -14.96 -13.32
C SER A 30 -3.63 -15.07 -12.13
N LYS A 31 -4.11 -14.79 -10.92
CA LYS A 31 -3.32 -14.89 -9.69
C LYS A 31 -2.95 -16.33 -9.36
N LEU A 32 -3.90 -17.25 -9.48
CA LEU A 32 -3.64 -18.67 -9.29
C LEU A 32 -2.54 -19.19 -10.24
N LYS A 33 -2.53 -18.76 -11.52
CA LYS A 33 -1.46 -19.13 -12.47
C LYS A 33 -0.09 -18.64 -12.01
N VAL A 34 -0.01 -17.39 -11.54
CA VAL A 34 1.24 -16.81 -11.02
C VAL A 34 1.73 -17.57 -9.78
N THR A 35 0.84 -17.84 -8.82
CA THR A 35 1.18 -18.56 -7.59
C THR A 35 1.66 -19.99 -7.86
N LEU A 36 1.01 -20.72 -8.78
CA LEU A 36 1.45 -22.07 -9.17
C LEU A 36 2.85 -22.04 -9.79
N LYS A 37 3.11 -21.06 -10.68
CA LYS A 37 4.42 -20.88 -11.30
C LYS A 37 5.51 -20.57 -10.26
N GLN A 38 5.22 -19.69 -9.30
CA GLN A 38 6.15 -19.34 -8.21
C GLN A 38 6.49 -20.54 -7.32
N ARG A 39 5.56 -21.48 -7.15
CA ARG A 39 5.76 -22.70 -6.35
C ARG A 39 6.31 -23.88 -7.15
N GLY A 40 6.57 -23.70 -8.45
CA GLY A 40 6.98 -24.80 -9.33
C GLY A 40 5.96 -25.93 -9.45
N MET A 41 4.68 -25.67 -9.13
CA MET A 41 3.64 -26.68 -9.05
C MET A 41 2.93 -26.85 -10.39
N THR A 42 2.75 -28.10 -10.81
CA THR A 42 2.05 -28.48 -12.04
C THR A 42 0.54 -28.60 -11.83
N TYR A 43 -0.23 -28.52 -12.92
CA TYR A 43 -1.68 -28.77 -12.86
C TYR A 43 -2.03 -30.20 -12.45
N ARG A 44 -1.12 -31.17 -12.69
CA ARG A 44 -1.28 -32.55 -12.28
C ARG A 44 -1.25 -32.68 -10.75
N GLU A 45 -0.24 -32.05 -10.12
CA GLU A 45 -0.09 -32.03 -8.66
C GLU A 45 -1.23 -31.27 -7.99
N LEU A 46 -1.65 -30.14 -8.56
CA LEU A 46 -2.81 -29.41 -8.07
C LEU A 46 -4.07 -30.29 -8.15
N GLY A 47 -4.27 -30.98 -9.27
CA GLY A 47 -5.41 -31.88 -9.46
C GLY A 47 -5.47 -32.99 -8.41
N GLN A 48 -4.34 -33.66 -8.16
CA GLN A 48 -4.24 -34.67 -7.12
C GLN A 48 -4.62 -34.13 -5.74
N ALA A 49 -4.19 -32.92 -5.41
CA ALA A 49 -4.47 -32.31 -4.11
C ALA A 49 -5.94 -31.92 -3.88
N ILE A 50 -6.67 -31.60 -4.95
CA ILE A 50 -8.08 -31.14 -4.87
C ILE A 50 -9.09 -32.16 -5.41
N GLY A 51 -8.64 -33.39 -5.69
CA GLY A 51 -9.48 -34.48 -6.19
C GLY A 51 -9.99 -34.28 -7.63
N LEU A 52 -9.16 -33.71 -8.51
CA LEU A 52 -9.48 -33.48 -9.93
C LEU A 52 -8.43 -34.10 -10.85
N SER A 53 -8.85 -34.46 -12.06
CA SER A 53 -7.90 -34.81 -13.13
C SER A 53 -7.16 -33.56 -13.61
N GLU A 54 -5.96 -33.72 -14.17
CA GLU A 54 -5.21 -32.61 -14.78
C GLU A 54 -6.04 -31.90 -15.86
N SER A 55 -6.81 -32.66 -16.65
CA SER A 55 -7.74 -32.12 -17.64
C SER A 55 -8.86 -31.28 -16.99
N GLY A 56 -9.40 -31.73 -15.85
CA GLY A 56 -10.37 -30.97 -15.06
C GLY A 56 -9.80 -29.66 -14.53
N VAL A 57 -8.56 -29.66 -14.05
CA VAL A 57 -7.86 -28.44 -13.63
C VAL A 57 -7.65 -27.49 -14.81
N LYS A 58 -7.17 -27.98 -15.96
CA LYS A 58 -6.99 -27.18 -17.17
C LYS A 58 -8.30 -26.51 -17.61
N LYS A 59 -9.44 -27.22 -17.55
CA LYS A 59 -10.76 -26.66 -17.87
C LYS A 59 -11.12 -25.48 -16.95
N ILE A 60 -10.89 -25.58 -15.64
CA ILE A 60 -11.15 -24.49 -14.69
C ILE A 60 -10.33 -23.24 -15.04
N PHE A 61 -9.05 -23.42 -15.40
CA PHE A 61 -8.12 -22.32 -15.71
C PHE A 61 -8.26 -21.70 -17.11
N LEU A 62 -9.07 -22.32 -17.97
CA LEU A 62 -9.39 -21.86 -19.33
C LEU A 62 -10.80 -21.27 -19.44
N ALA A 63 -11.67 -21.52 -18.47
CA ALA A 63 -13.04 -21.03 -18.49
C ALA A 63 -13.10 -19.50 -18.32
N ASP A 64 -14.10 -18.88 -18.94
CA ASP A 64 -14.37 -17.44 -18.80
C ASP A 64 -15.11 -17.11 -17.50
N ASP A 65 -15.82 -18.09 -16.93
CA ASP A 65 -16.52 -18.07 -15.65
C ASP A 65 -16.38 -19.43 -14.95
N GLY A 66 -16.81 -19.54 -13.69
CA GLY A 66 -16.73 -20.82 -13.00
C GLY A 66 -17.18 -20.83 -11.56
N SER A 67 -17.14 -22.01 -10.98
CA SER A 67 -17.64 -22.24 -9.61
C SER A 67 -16.75 -21.57 -8.57
N PHE A 68 -17.36 -20.68 -7.78
CA PHE A 68 -16.75 -20.05 -6.61
C PHE A 68 -16.20 -21.08 -5.60
N LEU A 69 -16.91 -22.20 -5.42
CA LEU A 69 -16.47 -23.30 -4.56
C LEU A 69 -15.15 -23.90 -5.03
N ARG A 70 -14.96 -24.04 -6.35
CA ARG A 70 -13.70 -24.56 -6.92
C ARG A 70 -12.55 -23.59 -6.75
N LEU A 71 -12.79 -22.29 -6.98
CA LEU A 71 -11.79 -21.26 -6.68
C LEU A 71 -11.41 -21.27 -5.20
N SER A 72 -12.39 -21.43 -4.29
CA SER A 72 -12.16 -21.51 -2.85
C SER A 72 -11.27 -22.69 -2.46
N GLN A 73 -11.53 -23.88 -3.02
CA GLN A 73 -10.74 -25.08 -2.76
C GLN A 73 -9.29 -24.90 -3.21
N ILE A 74 -9.08 -24.37 -4.42
CA ILE A 74 -7.74 -24.11 -4.96
C ILE A 74 -7.03 -23.04 -4.11
N ALA A 75 -7.72 -21.94 -3.76
CA ALA A 75 -7.19 -20.89 -2.90
C ALA A 75 -6.70 -21.46 -1.56
N LYS A 76 -7.58 -22.21 -0.88
CA LYS A 76 -7.31 -22.80 0.42
C LYS A 76 -6.11 -23.75 0.37
N PHE A 77 -6.03 -24.59 -0.66
CA PHE A 77 -4.89 -25.48 -0.85
C PHE A 77 -3.59 -24.71 -1.05
N LEU A 78 -3.64 -23.59 -1.78
CA LEU A 78 -2.50 -22.70 -1.95
C LEU A 78 -2.26 -21.77 -0.75
N GLY A 79 -3.02 -21.88 0.34
CA GLY A 79 -2.88 -20.99 1.50
C GLY A 79 -3.27 -19.54 1.20
N LEU A 80 -4.17 -19.33 0.24
CA LEU A 80 -4.76 -18.05 -0.13
C LEU A 80 -6.23 -18.01 0.31
N SER A 81 -6.70 -16.83 0.69
CA SER A 81 -8.10 -16.51 0.87
C SER A 81 -8.75 -16.09 -0.46
N LEU A 82 -10.06 -16.26 -0.57
CA LEU A 82 -10.82 -15.87 -1.75
C LEU A 82 -10.73 -14.37 -2.05
N THR A 83 -10.75 -13.53 -1.00
CA THR A 83 -10.53 -12.09 -1.12
C THR A 83 -9.17 -11.77 -1.73
N GLU A 84 -8.13 -12.59 -1.47
CA GLU A 84 -6.83 -12.43 -2.10
C GLU A 84 -6.81 -12.81 -3.58
N LEU A 85 -7.73 -13.65 -4.04
CA LEU A 85 -7.84 -13.99 -5.47
C LEU A 85 -8.54 -12.90 -6.29
N VAL A 86 -9.59 -12.30 -5.74
CA VAL A 86 -10.45 -11.34 -6.48
C VAL A 86 -10.13 -9.88 -6.21
N SER A 87 -9.32 -9.56 -5.20
CA SER A 87 -8.82 -8.18 -5.05
C SER A 87 -7.80 -7.88 -6.14
N ASP A 88 -7.98 -6.84 -6.93
CA ASP A 88 -6.89 -6.35 -7.79
C ASP A 88 -5.81 -5.76 -6.87
N GLN A 89 -4.84 -6.60 -6.49
CA GLN A 89 -3.76 -6.26 -5.56
C GLN A 89 -2.57 -5.65 -6.29
N ARG A 90 -2.76 -5.22 -7.54
CA ARG A 90 -1.90 -4.17 -8.08
C ARG A 90 -2.02 -3.03 -7.08
N THR A 91 -0.89 -2.62 -6.50
CA THR A 91 -0.82 -1.35 -5.79
C THR A 91 -1.55 -0.34 -6.67
N THR A 92 -2.63 0.25 -6.15
CA THR A 92 -3.29 1.29 -6.91
C THR A 92 -2.26 2.41 -6.99
N ASN A 93 -1.84 2.78 -8.20
CA ASN A 93 -1.06 3.99 -8.38
C ASN A 93 -1.97 5.13 -7.96
N VAL A 94 -1.80 5.61 -6.74
CA VAL A 94 -2.53 6.79 -6.27
C VAL A 94 -1.57 7.95 -6.45
N GLY A 95 -1.84 8.75 -7.48
CA GLY A 95 -1.23 10.05 -7.68
C GLY A 95 -2.17 11.13 -7.19
N PHE A 96 -1.60 12.22 -6.68
CA PHE A 96 -2.34 13.46 -6.55
C PHE A 96 -2.38 14.17 -7.90
N SER A 97 -3.55 14.69 -8.27
CA SER A 97 -3.68 15.63 -9.39
C SER A 97 -2.79 16.86 -9.16
N ASP A 98 -2.42 17.57 -10.23
CA ASP A 98 -1.61 18.80 -10.12
C ASP A 98 -2.25 19.83 -9.20
N LYS A 99 -3.59 19.94 -9.24
CA LYS A 99 -4.35 20.79 -8.32
C LYS A 99 -4.13 20.40 -6.85
N GLN A 100 -4.26 19.12 -6.53
CA GLN A 100 -4.02 18.61 -5.17
C GLN A 100 -2.57 18.80 -4.74
N GLN A 101 -1.60 18.54 -5.62
CA GLN A 101 -0.18 18.75 -5.36
C GLN A 101 0.13 20.22 -5.04
N ASN A 102 -0.39 21.15 -5.84
CA ASN A 102 -0.22 22.59 -5.61
C ASN A 102 -0.84 23.03 -4.28
N GLU A 103 -2.01 22.49 -3.92
CA GLU A 103 -2.65 22.82 -2.64
C GLU A 103 -1.85 22.31 -1.44
N PHE A 104 -1.26 21.12 -1.53
CA PHE A 104 -0.38 20.61 -0.47
C PHE A 104 0.97 21.34 -0.39
N LEU A 105 1.52 21.78 -1.53
CA LEU A 105 2.72 22.62 -1.54
C LEU A 105 2.47 23.97 -0.85
N ASN A 106 1.34 24.60 -1.14
CA ASN A 106 0.97 25.90 -0.59
C ASN A 106 0.49 25.82 0.87
N SER A 107 -0.02 24.67 1.29
CA SER A 107 -0.55 24.46 2.64
C SER A 107 -0.07 23.14 3.23
N PRO A 108 1.12 23.11 3.86
CA PRO A 108 1.64 21.91 4.53
C PRO A 108 0.69 21.38 5.61
N ILE A 109 -0.05 22.26 6.29
CA ILE A 109 -1.03 21.87 7.31
C ILE A 109 -2.25 21.12 6.73
N LEU A 110 -2.66 21.46 5.50
CA LEU A 110 -3.71 20.71 4.79
C LEU A 110 -3.26 19.27 4.53
N PHE A 111 -1.99 19.08 4.14
CA PHE A 111 -1.43 17.74 3.94
C PHE A 111 -1.33 16.96 5.24
N LYS A 112 -0.85 17.58 6.34
CA LYS A 112 -0.78 16.92 7.66
C LYS A 112 -2.17 16.48 8.15
N LEU A 113 -3.19 17.34 8.00
CA LEU A 113 -4.56 16.97 8.37
C LEU A 113 -5.06 15.80 7.52
N PHE A 114 -4.85 15.86 6.21
CA PHE A 114 -5.19 14.76 5.31
C PHE A 114 -4.48 13.45 5.72
N TRP A 115 -3.21 13.51 6.08
CA TRP A 115 -2.42 12.35 6.51
C TRP A 115 -3.00 11.70 7.77
N LEU A 116 -3.27 12.49 8.82
CA LEU A 116 -3.84 11.99 10.07
C LEU A 116 -5.20 11.32 9.84
N LEU A 117 -6.08 11.94 9.05
CA LEU A 117 -7.42 11.42 8.80
C LEU A 117 -7.42 10.18 7.90
N VAL A 118 -6.61 10.17 6.84
CA VAL A 118 -6.71 9.17 5.76
C VAL A 118 -5.71 8.03 5.90
N TYR A 119 -4.50 8.29 6.39
CA TYR A 119 -3.47 7.26 6.54
C TYR A 119 -3.39 6.74 7.96
N GLU A 120 -3.37 7.63 8.96
CA GLU A 120 -3.30 7.21 10.37
C GLU A 120 -4.68 6.89 10.97
N ARG A 121 -5.76 7.20 10.26
CA ARG A 121 -7.14 6.90 10.65
C ARG A 121 -7.55 7.53 11.99
N SER A 122 -6.92 8.63 12.34
CA SER A 122 -7.27 9.42 13.51
C SER A 122 -8.64 10.07 13.36
N ASP A 123 -9.35 10.25 14.47
CA ASP A 123 -10.55 11.06 14.49
C ASP A 123 -10.21 12.56 14.35
N LEU A 124 -11.20 13.36 13.94
CA LEU A 124 -11.00 14.80 13.73
C LEU A 124 -10.61 15.52 15.02
N SER A 125 -11.09 15.08 16.18
CA SER A 125 -10.78 15.71 17.47
C SER A 125 -9.31 15.50 17.85
N PHE A 126 -8.79 14.29 17.65
CA PHE A 126 -7.37 14.00 17.78
C PHE A 126 -6.55 14.85 16.80
N ALA A 127 -6.91 14.87 15.52
CA ALA A 127 -6.17 15.62 14.52
C ALA A 127 -6.17 17.13 14.79
N LYS A 128 -7.28 17.68 15.31
CA LYS A 128 -7.35 19.09 15.76
C LYS A 128 -6.35 19.38 16.88
N LYS A 129 -6.29 18.50 17.87
CA LYS A 129 -5.37 18.64 19.00
C LYS A 129 -3.92 18.55 18.54
N GLU A 130 -3.61 17.54 17.72
CA GLU A 130 -2.25 17.28 17.22
C GLU A 130 -1.73 18.45 16.36
N LEU A 131 -2.61 19.07 15.59
CA LEU A 131 -2.26 20.20 14.71
C LEU A 131 -2.54 21.58 15.34
N SER A 132 -2.94 21.64 16.61
CA SER A 132 -3.30 22.87 17.33
C SER A 132 -4.34 23.73 16.57
N LEU A 133 -5.36 23.10 15.99
CA LEU A 133 -6.38 23.75 15.19
C LEU A 133 -7.62 24.13 16.01
N SER A 134 -8.11 25.36 15.83
CA SER A 134 -9.46 25.72 16.25
C SER A 134 -10.53 24.97 15.44
N THR A 135 -11.76 24.93 15.96
CA THR A 135 -12.91 24.33 15.24
C THR A 135 -13.12 24.97 13.87
N THR A 136 -13.02 26.30 13.78
CA THR A 136 -13.20 27.03 12.52
C THR A 136 -12.11 26.72 11.49
N GLU A 137 -10.84 26.61 11.92
CA GLU A 137 -9.72 26.27 11.03
C GLU A 137 -9.83 24.83 10.53
N ALA A 138 -10.12 23.90 11.43
CA ALA A 138 -10.31 22.49 11.07
C ALA A 138 -11.45 22.33 10.05
N PHE A 139 -12.60 22.99 10.28
CA PHE A 139 -13.71 22.97 9.34
C PHE A 139 -13.31 23.51 7.96
N LYS A 140 -12.58 24.63 7.89
CA LYS A 140 -12.08 25.20 6.61
C LYS A 140 -11.17 24.21 5.88
N LEU A 141 -10.25 23.57 6.58
CA LEU A 141 -9.33 22.60 5.99
C LEU A 141 -10.07 21.34 5.51
N VAL A 142 -10.98 20.79 6.31
CA VAL A 142 -11.79 19.62 5.93
C VAL A 142 -12.66 19.92 4.72
N ARG A 143 -13.30 21.10 4.68
CA ARG A 143 -14.06 21.55 3.51
C ARG A 143 -13.18 21.65 2.27
N LYS A 144 -11.93 22.09 2.42
CA LYS A 144 -10.98 22.15 1.31
C LYS A 144 -10.60 20.74 0.82
N LEU A 145 -10.38 19.79 1.72
CA LEU A 145 -10.16 18.38 1.37
C LEU A 145 -11.36 17.76 0.65
N ASP A 146 -12.58 18.11 1.06
CA ASP A 146 -13.84 17.69 0.42
C ASP A 146 -13.96 18.23 -1.01
N LEU A 147 -13.68 19.52 -1.23
CA LEU A 147 -13.63 20.13 -2.57
C LEU A 147 -12.53 19.53 -3.48
N LEU A 148 -11.47 18.97 -2.89
CA LEU A 148 -10.42 18.26 -3.61
C LEU A 148 -10.75 16.78 -3.86
N GLY A 149 -11.90 16.30 -3.39
CA GLY A 149 -12.33 14.91 -3.51
C GLY A 149 -11.51 13.93 -2.68
N LEU A 150 -10.77 14.41 -1.67
CA LEU A 150 -9.87 13.60 -0.84
C LEU A 150 -10.57 12.97 0.35
N VAL A 151 -11.61 13.63 0.86
CA VAL A 151 -12.52 13.16 1.90
C VAL A 151 -13.94 13.58 1.52
N LYS A 152 -14.96 13.17 2.29
CA LYS A 152 -16.31 13.69 2.16
C LYS A 152 -16.79 14.28 3.48
N LEU A 153 -17.17 15.56 3.46
CA LEU A 153 -17.75 16.24 4.61
C LEU A 153 -19.27 16.06 4.63
N LEU A 154 -19.82 15.71 5.79
CA LEU A 154 -21.25 15.51 6.03
C LEU A 154 -21.77 16.52 7.07
N PRO A 155 -23.10 16.74 7.15
CA PRO A 155 -23.70 17.53 8.21
C PRO A 155 -23.32 17.03 9.61
N GLY A 156 -23.06 17.99 10.51
CA GLY A 156 -22.66 17.74 11.89
C GLY A 156 -21.18 17.37 12.06
N GLU A 157 -20.28 17.96 11.26
CA GLU A 157 -18.82 17.73 11.29
C GLU A 157 -18.38 16.28 11.06
N ARG A 158 -19.28 15.44 10.53
CA ARG A 158 -18.97 14.04 10.22
C ARG A 158 -18.14 13.98 8.93
N ILE A 159 -17.11 13.14 8.93
CA ILE A 159 -16.21 12.98 7.78
C ILE A 159 -16.22 11.51 7.36
N ILE A 160 -16.38 11.26 6.06
CA ILE A 160 -16.08 9.96 5.45
C ILE A 160 -14.74 10.06 4.75
N VAL A 161 -13.84 9.13 5.06
CA VAL A 161 -12.52 9.02 4.43
C VAL A 161 -12.48 7.84 3.45
N PRO A 162 -11.58 7.84 2.45
CA PRO A 162 -11.44 6.73 1.52
C PRO A 162 -11.10 5.40 2.23
N SER A 163 -11.57 4.28 1.68
CA SER A 163 -11.23 2.94 2.18
C SER A 163 -9.71 2.71 2.21
N ILE A 164 -9.22 1.95 3.19
CA ILE A 164 -7.80 1.57 3.27
C ILE A 164 -7.42 0.73 2.05
N LYS A 165 -6.37 1.14 1.34
CA LYS A 165 -5.84 0.47 0.15
C LYS A 165 -4.32 0.45 0.18
N ALA A 166 -3.74 -0.52 -0.52
CA ALA A 166 -2.31 -0.55 -0.84
C ALA A 166 -2.00 0.58 -1.82
N VAL A 167 -1.44 1.67 -1.30
CA VAL A 167 -1.04 2.82 -2.11
C VAL A 167 0.43 2.69 -2.46
N SER A 168 0.74 2.67 -3.75
CA SER A 168 2.08 3.02 -4.21
C SER A 168 2.05 4.48 -4.60
N TRP A 169 2.78 5.31 -3.86
CA TRP A 169 3.16 6.63 -4.34
C TRP A 169 4.07 6.39 -5.53
N LYS A 170 3.50 6.46 -6.72
CA LYS A 170 4.22 6.53 -7.99
C LYS A 170 3.60 7.71 -8.72
N GLY A 171 4.28 8.84 -8.66
CA GLY A 171 3.78 10.08 -9.23
C GLY A 171 4.94 11.00 -9.55
N SER A 172 4.86 11.63 -10.72
CA SER A 172 5.66 12.78 -11.07
C SER A 172 5.06 14.04 -10.46
N GLY A 173 5.89 14.98 -10.03
CA GLY A 173 5.45 16.30 -9.59
C GLY A 173 6.17 16.81 -8.34
N LYS A 174 6.22 18.14 -8.21
CA LYS A 174 7.05 18.84 -7.22
C LYS A 174 6.68 18.47 -5.78
N PHE A 175 5.40 18.21 -5.50
CA PHE A 175 4.97 17.83 -4.16
C PHE A 175 5.48 16.44 -3.78
N VAL A 176 5.29 15.45 -4.67
CA VAL A 176 5.69 14.06 -4.43
C VAL A 176 7.21 13.96 -4.27
N GLU A 177 7.98 14.65 -5.11
CA GLU A 177 9.44 14.68 -4.97
C GLU A 177 9.89 15.33 -3.65
N LYS A 178 9.25 16.43 -3.25
CA LYS A 178 9.52 17.09 -1.95
C LYS A 178 9.22 16.13 -0.81
N LEU A 179 8.06 15.46 -0.86
CA LEU A 179 7.65 14.48 0.15
C LEU A 179 8.67 13.35 0.28
N TYR A 180 9.15 12.76 -0.82
CA TYR A 180 10.19 11.73 -0.75
C TYR A 180 11.47 12.23 -0.11
N ARG A 181 11.95 13.42 -0.51
CA ARG A 181 13.18 14.01 0.03
C ARG A 181 13.06 14.28 1.52
N GLU A 182 12.01 14.97 1.94
CA GLU A 182 11.80 15.36 3.34
C GLU A 182 11.54 14.14 4.23
N TRP A 183 10.67 13.23 3.81
CA TRP A 183 10.33 12.05 4.61
C TRP A 183 11.53 11.12 4.76
N THR A 184 12.27 10.87 3.68
CA THR A 184 13.49 10.05 3.73
C THR A 184 14.56 10.71 4.60
N SER A 185 14.82 12.00 4.42
CA SER A 185 15.81 12.72 5.22
C SER A 185 15.46 12.70 6.71
N GLN A 186 14.20 12.94 7.06
CA GLN A 186 13.73 12.90 8.44
C GLN A 186 13.80 11.48 9.04
N MET A 187 13.40 10.45 8.29
CA MET A 187 13.48 9.07 8.76
C MET A 187 14.94 8.67 8.99
N MET A 188 15.82 8.96 8.04
CA MET A 188 17.24 8.62 8.12
C MET A 188 17.94 9.37 9.26
N SER A 189 17.63 10.65 9.50
CA SER A 189 18.23 11.37 10.63
C SER A 189 17.83 10.80 12.00
N GLN A 190 16.73 10.05 12.08
CA GLN A 190 16.26 9.39 13.30
C GLN A 190 16.94 8.03 13.52
N ILE A 191 17.06 7.20 12.46
CA ILE A 191 17.47 5.79 12.58
C ILE A 191 18.88 5.47 12.07
N ALA A 192 19.53 6.38 11.33
CA ALA A 192 20.85 6.12 10.71
C ALA A 192 21.99 6.25 11.73
N LYS A 193 22.00 5.34 12.70
CA LYS A 193 22.99 5.25 13.78
C LYS A 193 23.72 3.91 13.69
N PRO A 194 25.00 3.81 14.14
CA PRO A 194 25.74 2.54 14.15
C PRO A 194 25.06 1.45 14.97
N GLU A 195 24.43 1.83 16.08
CA GLU A 195 23.64 0.95 16.94
C GLU A 195 22.17 1.35 16.84
N SER A 196 21.30 0.38 16.56
CA SER A 196 19.84 0.57 16.50
C SER A 196 19.23 0.45 17.89
N GLU A 197 18.23 1.28 18.19
CA GLU A 197 17.45 1.14 19.43
C GLU A 197 16.50 -0.08 19.33
N GLU A 198 15.94 -0.51 20.47
CA GLU A 198 15.03 -1.66 20.49
C GLU A 198 13.79 -1.41 19.60
N GLY A 199 13.58 -2.30 18.62
CA GLY A 199 12.50 -2.18 17.65
C GLY A 199 12.84 -1.37 16.39
N GLU A 200 14.05 -0.81 16.30
CA GLU A 200 14.59 -0.22 15.08
C GLU A 200 15.38 -1.24 14.25
N LEU A 201 15.39 -1.05 12.94
CA LEU A 201 16.22 -1.83 12.02
C LEU A 201 16.91 -0.87 11.05
N PHE A 202 18.21 -0.68 11.23
CA PHE A 202 19.03 0.05 10.29
C PHE A 202 20.02 -0.88 9.57
N ILE A 203 19.82 -1.07 8.27
CA ILE A 203 20.69 -1.88 7.42
C ILE A 203 21.32 -0.97 6.36
N PHE A 204 22.64 -0.80 6.47
CA PHE A 204 23.48 -0.16 5.45
C PHE A 204 24.51 -1.17 4.94
N ARG A 205 24.58 -1.37 3.61
CA ARG A 205 25.42 -2.41 2.97
C ARG A 205 25.95 -1.96 1.62
N TYR A 206 27.20 -2.33 1.35
CA TYR A 206 27.82 -2.29 0.03
C TYR A 206 28.38 -3.67 -0.28
N VAL A 207 27.94 -4.28 -1.39
CA VAL A 207 28.40 -5.60 -1.85
C VAL A 207 28.43 -5.64 -3.37
N GLN A 208 29.27 -6.49 -3.94
CA GLN A 208 29.21 -6.83 -5.36
C GLN A 208 28.39 -8.11 -5.55
N MET A 209 27.58 -8.14 -6.61
CA MET A 209 26.79 -9.31 -6.96
C MET A 209 26.64 -9.42 -8.47
N SER A 210 26.39 -10.64 -8.96
CA SER A 210 26.09 -10.83 -10.38
C SER A 210 24.75 -10.17 -10.75
N SER A 211 24.57 -9.82 -12.02
CA SER A 211 23.28 -9.27 -12.51
C SER A 211 22.10 -10.20 -12.21
N LYS A 212 22.32 -11.52 -12.25
CA LYS A 212 21.32 -12.52 -11.90
C LYS A 212 20.93 -12.42 -10.42
N THR A 213 21.93 -12.42 -9.53
CA THR A 213 21.73 -12.29 -8.08
C THR A 213 21.05 -10.97 -7.72
N TYR A 214 21.41 -9.86 -8.39
CA TYR A 214 20.75 -8.58 -8.18
C TYR A 214 19.26 -8.62 -8.57
N ALA A 215 18.93 -9.22 -9.71
CA ALA A 215 17.53 -9.38 -10.12
C ALA A 215 16.73 -10.23 -9.12
N GLU A 216 17.32 -11.31 -8.60
CA GLU A 216 16.73 -12.16 -7.56
C GLU A 216 16.52 -11.39 -6.25
N PHE A 217 17.51 -10.59 -5.82
CA PHE A 217 17.42 -9.72 -4.65
C PHE A 217 16.26 -8.72 -4.77
N ILE A 218 16.16 -7.99 -5.88
CA ILE A 218 15.06 -7.04 -6.12
C ILE A 218 13.70 -7.75 -6.12
N SER A 219 13.62 -8.94 -6.71
CA SER A 219 12.39 -9.74 -6.71
C SER A 219 11.99 -10.18 -5.30
N ALA A 220 12.95 -10.60 -4.48
CA ALA A 220 12.70 -11.00 -3.10
C ALA A 220 12.23 -9.81 -2.24
N GLN A 221 12.85 -8.64 -2.39
CA GLN A 221 12.43 -7.41 -1.70
C GLN A 221 10.98 -7.04 -2.02
N ARG A 222 10.60 -7.06 -3.30
CA ARG A 222 9.22 -6.77 -3.74
C ARG A 222 8.21 -7.79 -3.21
N ALA A 223 8.60 -9.07 -3.15
CA ALA A 223 7.73 -10.12 -2.61
C ALA A 223 7.49 -9.93 -1.12
N LEU A 224 8.55 -9.60 -0.36
CA LEU A 224 8.46 -9.32 1.08
C LEU A 224 7.59 -8.09 1.37
N GLU A 225 7.79 -7.00 0.63
CA GLU A 225 6.96 -5.80 0.72
C GLU A 225 5.48 -6.12 0.48
N ALA A 226 5.17 -6.83 -0.61
CA ALA A 226 3.80 -7.19 -0.95
C ALA A 226 3.13 -8.06 0.13
N GLU A 227 3.88 -8.98 0.75
CA GLU A 227 3.40 -9.83 1.84
C GLU A 227 2.98 -9.01 3.05
N PHE A 228 3.86 -8.14 3.54
CA PHE A 228 3.61 -7.35 4.76
C PHE A 228 2.61 -6.23 4.52
N LEU A 229 2.64 -5.57 3.35
CA LEU A 229 1.64 -4.57 2.99
C LEU A 229 0.22 -5.14 3.02
N ARG A 230 0.04 -6.36 2.49
CA ARG A 230 -1.24 -7.08 2.52
C ARG A 230 -1.70 -7.38 3.95
N ARG A 231 -0.80 -7.84 4.82
CA ARG A 231 -1.11 -8.12 6.23
C ARG A 231 -1.52 -6.85 6.96
N SER A 232 -0.71 -5.79 6.85
CA SER A 232 -0.98 -4.52 7.53
C SER A 232 -2.27 -3.86 7.07
N ILE A 233 -2.61 -3.91 5.77
CA ILE A 233 -3.89 -3.37 5.29
C ILE A 233 -5.07 -4.13 5.89
N ARG A 234 -4.98 -5.47 5.92
CA ARG A 234 -6.01 -6.31 6.53
C ARG A 234 -6.17 -5.97 8.00
N GLU A 235 -5.07 -5.85 8.73
CA GLU A 235 -5.07 -5.46 10.14
C GLU A 235 -5.70 -4.08 10.32
N MET A 236 -5.27 -3.06 9.58
CA MET A 236 -5.86 -1.71 9.63
C MET A 236 -7.37 -1.72 9.34
N GLN A 237 -7.85 -2.58 8.43
CA GLN A 237 -9.28 -2.71 8.13
C GLN A 237 -10.07 -3.37 9.25
N LEU A 238 -9.45 -4.32 9.97
CA LEU A 238 -10.04 -4.97 11.13
C LEU A 238 -10.00 -4.10 12.39
N MET A 239 -9.23 -3.00 12.37
CA MET A 239 -9.08 -2.01 13.45
C MET A 239 -8.76 -2.62 14.83
N PRO A 240 -7.73 -3.47 14.97
CA PRO A 240 -7.29 -3.93 16.28
C PRO A 240 -6.65 -2.77 17.06
N SER A 241 -6.67 -2.86 18.39
CA SER A 241 -6.28 -1.77 19.29
C SER A 241 -4.77 -1.60 19.48
N ASP A 242 -3.95 -2.52 18.97
CA ASP A 242 -2.52 -2.67 19.26
C ASP A 242 -1.60 -2.41 18.05
N LEU A 243 -2.11 -1.74 17.01
CA LEU A 243 -1.30 -1.37 15.85
C LEU A 243 -0.20 -0.37 16.23
N LYS A 244 0.98 -0.56 15.63
CA LYS A 244 2.12 0.36 15.74
C LYS A 244 2.28 1.15 14.44
N HIS A 245 2.73 2.38 14.56
CA HIS A 245 3.21 3.13 13.41
C HIS A 245 4.50 2.48 12.92
N VAL A 246 4.52 2.02 11.66
CA VAL A 246 5.69 1.43 11.02
C VAL A 246 5.98 2.23 9.76
N ARG A 247 7.25 2.59 9.57
CA ARG A 247 7.77 3.26 8.38
C ARG A 247 8.93 2.44 7.85
N TRP A 248 8.95 2.15 6.56
CA TRP A 248 10.10 1.50 5.91
C TRP A 248 10.37 2.11 4.55
N LEU A 249 11.64 2.08 4.15
CA LEU A 249 12.12 2.48 2.83
C LEU A 249 13.06 1.38 2.33
N VAL A 250 12.87 0.94 1.09
CA VAL A 250 13.82 0.06 0.41
C VAL A 250 14.41 0.85 -0.76
N ALA A 251 15.72 1.06 -0.72
CA ALA A 251 16.49 1.71 -1.78
C ALA A 251 17.71 0.85 -2.13
N SER A 252 17.94 0.65 -3.42
CA SER A 252 19.10 -0.08 -3.94
C SER A 252 19.44 0.42 -5.34
N ASP A 253 20.72 0.54 -5.64
CA ASP A 253 21.23 0.76 -6.98
C ASP A 253 22.41 -0.17 -7.29
N ASN A 254 22.99 -0.01 -8.47
CA ASN A 254 24.20 -0.70 -8.90
C ASN A 254 25.37 0.27 -9.08
N LYS A 255 25.40 1.37 -8.31
CA LYS A 255 26.44 2.39 -8.39
C LYS A 255 27.48 2.18 -7.30
N SER A 256 28.71 2.62 -7.58
CA SER A 256 29.74 2.71 -6.55
C SER A 256 29.71 4.09 -5.92
N PHE A 257 29.84 4.12 -4.60
CA PHE A 257 29.98 5.34 -3.83
C PHE A 257 31.26 6.12 -4.19
N VAL A 258 32.30 5.42 -4.64
CA VAL A 258 33.62 6.00 -4.94
C VAL A 258 33.71 6.52 -6.37
N THR A 259 32.99 5.92 -7.33
CA THR A 259 33.18 6.23 -8.75
C THR A 259 32.12 7.18 -9.32
N GLY A 260 31.55 8.06 -8.49
CA GLY A 260 30.58 9.09 -8.91
C GLY A 260 31.10 10.50 -8.64
N LYS A 261 30.93 11.42 -9.60
CA LYS A 261 31.16 12.86 -9.40
C LYS A 261 30.19 13.42 -8.34
N ALA A 262 30.52 13.33 -7.05
CA ALA A 262 29.84 14.08 -5.96
C ALA A 262 30.52 13.91 -4.59
N LEU A 263 31.85 14.04 -4.50
CA LEU A 263 32.53 14.22 -3.19
C LEU A 263 33.29 15.55 -3.08
N ASP A 264 33.26 16.40 -4.11
CA ASP A 264 33.86 17.74 -4.07
C ASP A 264 32.75 18.80 -3.98
N GLN A 265 32.25 19.02 -2.76
CA GLN A 265 31.68 20.29 -2.27
C GLN A 265 31.27 20.11 -0.80
N GLN A 266 32.26 20.22 0.08
CA GLN A 266 32.09 20.77 1.43
C GLN A 266 32.73 22.16 1.45
#